data_AF-A0A9E4Q0G2-F1
#
_entry.id   AF-A0A9E4Q0G2-F1
#
_cell.length_a   1.000
_cell.length_b   1.000
_cell.length_c   1.000
_cell.angle_alpha   90.00
_cell.angle_beta   90.00
_cell.angle_gamma   90.00
#
_symmetry.space_group_name_H-M   'P 1'
#
loop_
_entity.id
_entity.type
_entity.pdbx_description
1 polymer ?
#
loop_
_entity_poly.entity_id
_entity_poly.type
_entity_poly.pdbx_seq_one_letter_code
_entity_poly.pdbx_strand_id
1 'polypeptide(L)'
;RSALAAGGQVSLHSPSGPVSLLQGGHVTAALRDAMSLEHAVYEASWRAELLSPAEIVKDGMLWIPPGPGLGATLDGAVIDRRGKRWRP
;
A
#
# COMPACT_ATOMS: atom_id res chain seq x y z
N ARG A 1 -16.93 1.69 9.35
CA ARG A 1 -18.07 1.43 8.44
C ARG A 1 -19.10 2.56 8.42
N SER A 2 -18.94 3.67 9.16
CA SER A 2 -19.95 4.73 9.27
C SER A 2 -20.36 5.36 7.94
N ALA A 3 -19.41 5.58 7.02
CA ALA A 3 -19.71 6.08 5.67
C ALA A 3 -20.63 5.13 4.88
N LEU A 4 -20.31 3.83 4.85
CA LEU A 4 -21.15 2.81 4.19
C LEU A 4 -22.55 2.71 4.83
N ALA A 5 -22.63 2.79 6.17
CA ALA A 5 -23.89 2.75 6.89
C ALA A 5 -24.80 3.97 6.59
N ALA A 6 -24.21 5.10 6.20
CA ALA A 6 -24.91 6.28 5.74
C ALA A 6 -25.22 6.26 4.23
N GLY A 7 -24.97 5.14 3.54
CA GLY A 7 -25.14 5.02 2.08
C GLY A 7 -24.04 5.70 1.26
N GLY A 8 -22.95 6.15 1.90
CA GLY A 8 -21.78 6.71 1.23
C GLY A 8 -20.83 5.63 0.71
N GLN A 9 -19.86 6.06 -0.10
CA GLN A 9 -18.80 5.20 -0.64
C GLN A 9 -17.45 5.54 -0.02
N VAL A 10 -16.50 4.60 -0.08
CA VAL A 10 -15.16 4.77 0.47
C VAL A 10 -14.13 4.45 -0.60
N SER A 11 -13.22 5.39 -0.86
CA SER A 11 -11.94 5.15 -1.52
C SER A 11 -10.85 5.70 -0.61
N LEU A 12 -9.77 4.95 -0.45
CA LEU A 12 -8.68 5.36 0.43
C LEU A 12 -7.66 6.19 -0.36
N HIS A 13 -7.36 7.36 0.18
CA HIS A 13 -6.26 8.19 -0.28
C HIS A 13 -4.92 7.50 0.02
N SER A 14 -4.06 7.34 -0.99
CA SER A 14 -2.80 6.59 -0.85
C SER A 14 -1.66 7.10 -1.75
N PRO A 15 -1.18 8.34 -1.56
CA PRO A 15 -0.01 8.86 -2.28
C PRO A 15 1.32 8.45 -1.61
N SER A 16 1.30 7.89 -0.40
CA SER A 16 2.44 7.87 0.52
C SER A 16 3.38 6.66 0.40
N GLY A 17 3.34 5.93 -0.73
CA GLY A 17 4.23 4.81 -1.02
C GLY A 17 3.67 3.42 -0.66
N PRO A 18 4.49 2.36 -0.78
CA PRO A 18 4.02 0.99 -0.92
C PRO A 18 3.48 0.39 0.39
N VAL A 19 3.95 0.85 1.55
CA VAL A 19 3.40 0.45 2.86
C VAL A 19 1.97 0.98 3.02
N SER A 20 1.76 2.26 2.69
CA SER A 20 0.44 2.91 2.74
C SER A 20 -0.53 2.24 1.77
N LEU A 21 -0.06 1.95 0.56
CA LEU A 21 -0.85 1.25 -0.45
C LEU A 21 -1.27 -0.15 0.05
N LEU A 22 -0.33 -0.93 0.58
CA LEU A 22 -0.62 -2.27 1.06
C LEU A 22 -1.61 -2.26 2.23
N GLN A 23 -1.47 -1.32 3.17
CA GLN A 23 -2.43 -1.11 4.24
C GLN A 23 -3.81 -0.71 3.70
N GLY A 24 -3.86 0.17 2.70
CA GLY A 24 -5.09 0.53 1.99
C GLY A 24 -5.72 -0.65 1.27
N GLY A 25 -4.90 -1.53 0.68
CA GLY A 25 -5.31 -2.78 0.05
C GLY A 25 -6.04 -3.71 1.00
N HIS A 26 -5.48 -3.95 2.18
CA HIS A 26 -6.12 -4.78 3.23
C HIS A 26 -7.49 -4.23 3.65
N VAL A 27 -7.57 -2.92 3.89
CA VAL A 27 -8.84 -2.28 4.29
C VAL A 27 -9.86 -2.33 3.16
N THR A 28 -9.45 -2.05 1.92
CA THR A 28 -10.30 -2.11 0.73
C THR A 28 -10.83 -3.53 0.50
N ALA A 29 -9.97 -4.55 0.58
CA ALA A 29 -10.37 -5.95 0.42
C ALA A 29 -11.35 -6.44 1.50
N ALA A 30 -11.27 -5.87 2.72
CA ALA A 30 -12.17 -6.20 3.82
C ALA A 30 -13.56 -5.52 3.73
N LEU A 31 -13.73 -4.55 2.81
CA LEU A 31 -14.97 -3.80 2.62
C LEU A 31 -15.62 -4.22 1.29
N ARG A 32 -16.79 -4.88 1.38
CA ARG A 32 -17.55 -5.36 0.20
C ARG A 32 -17.87 -4.27 -0.83
N ASP A 33 -18.17 -3.06 -0.35
CA ASP A 33 -18.65 -1.94 -1.16
C ASP A 33 -17.62 -0.80 -1.27
N ALA A 34 -16.32 -1.12 -1.14
CA ALA A 34 -15.26 -0.14 -1.37
C ALA A 34 -15.13 0.18 -2.86
N MET A 35 -14.82 1.44 -3.17
CA MET A 35 -14.43 1.87 -4.51
C MET A 35 -12.96 1.49 -4.78
N SER A 36 -12.50 1.75 -6.00
CA SER A 36 -11.10 1.59 -6.38
C SER A 36 -10.16 2.28 -5.40
N LEU A 37 -9.08 1.59 -5.04
CA LEU A 37 -7.98 2.11 -4.23
C LEU A 37 -7.11 3.03 -5.09
N GLU A 38 -6.73 4.19 -4.55
CA GLU A 38 -5.77 5.07 -5.21
C GLU A 38 -4.39 4.40 -5.30
N HIS A 39 -3.80 4.42 -6.50
CA HIS A 39 -2.43 4.02 -6.72
C HIS A 39 -1.64 5.17 -7.33
N ALA A 40 -0.65 5.70 -6.59
CA ALA A 40 0.22 6.75 -7.10
C ALA A 40 1.07 6.23 -8.28
N VAL A 41 1.12 7.02 -9.35
CA VAL A 41 1.89 6.77 -10.57
C VAL A 41 3.05 7.76 -10.69
N TYR A 42 4.03 7.46 -11.53
CA TYR A 42 5.24 8.29 -11.73
C TYR A 42 6.09 8.49 -10.46
N GLU A 43 5.97 7.55 -9.52
CA GLU A 43 6.78 7.47 -8.31
C GLU A 43 8.21 7.01 -8.61
N ALA A 44 9.03 6.99 -7.56
CA ALA A 44 10.39 6.47 -7.63
C ALA A 44 10.43 5.06 -8.24
N SER A 45 11.31 4.84 -9.23
CA SER A 45 11.42 3.55 -9.94
C SER A 45 11.76 2.37 -9.04
N TRP A 46 12.40 2.62 -7.89
CA TRP A 46 12.78 1.63 -6.88
C TRP A 46 11.71 1.42 -5.79
N ARG A 47 10.57 2.12 -5.87
CA ARG A 47 9.52 2.11 -4.84
C ARG A 47 9.11 0.70 -4.44
N ALA A 48 8.87 -0.17 -5.42
CA ALA A 48 8.37 -1.52 -5.17
C ALA A 48 9.35 -2.37 -4.36
N GLU A 49 10.65 -2.11 -4.50
CA GLU A 49 11.74 -2.82 -3.81
C GLU A 49 11.79 -2.49 -2.30
N LEU A 50 11.09 -1.44 -1.84
CA LEU A 50 11.06 -1.09 -0.42
C LEU A 50 10.38 -2.15 0.45
N LEU A 51 9.54 -3.01 -0.16
CA LEU A 51 8.88 -4.13 0.50
C LEU A 51 9.53 -5.47 0.13
N SER A 52 9.50 -6.40 1.07
CA SER A 52 9.79 -7.82 0.85
C SER A 52 8.60 -8.66 1.33
N PRO A 53 7.87 -9.35 0.43
CA PRO A 53 8.04 -9.33 -1.03
C PRO A 53 7.72 -7.96 -1.64
N ALA A 54 8.24 -7.70 -2.85
CA ALA A 54 8.07 -6.43 -3.55
C ALA A 54 6.60 -6.13 -3.86
N GLU A 55 6.27 -4.83 -3.95
CA GLU A 55 4.95 -4.38 -4.37
C GLU A 55 4.65 -4.85 -5.80
N ILE A 56 3.46 -5.43 -5.99
CA ILE A 56 2.99 -5.88 -7.31
C ILE A 56 1.62 -5.26 -7.56
N VAL A 57 1.57 -4.35 -8.53
CA VAL A 57 0.33 -3.85 -9.13
C VAL A 57 0.34 -4.27 -10.60
N LYS A 58 -0.60 -5.14 -10.97
CA LYS A 58 -0.68 -5.72 -12.31
C LYS A 58 -2.13 -5.77 -12.77
N ASP A 59 -2.38 -5.42 -14.04
CA ASP A 59 -3.71 -5.49 -14.65
C ASP A 59 -4.79 -4.73 -13.83
N GLY A 60 -4.41 -3.58 -13.25
CA GLY A 60 -5.28 -2.76 -12.42
C GLY A 60 -5.51 -3.28 -11.00
N MET A 61 -4.83 -4.36 -10.59
CA MET A 61 -5.04 -5.02 -9.30
C MET A 61 -3.77 -4.97 -8.44
N LEU A 62 -3.95 -4.63 -7.16
CA LEU A 62 -2.92 -4.77 -6.14
C LEU A 62 -2.87 -6.21 -5.63
N TRP A 63 -1.69 -6.83 -5.65
CA TRP A 63 -1.47 -8.11 -5.00
C TRP A 63 -1.15 -7.93 -3.52
N ILE A 64 -1.91 -8.61 -2.66
CA ILE A 64 -1.67 -8.63 -1.21
C ILE A 64 -0.91 -9.92 -0.88
N PRO A 65 0.31 -9.84 -0.32
CA PRO A 65 1.06 -11.03 0.03
C PRO A 65 0.36 -11.84 1.15
N PRO A 66 0.43 -13.17 1.12
CA PRO A 66 -0.10 -14.01 2.19
C PRO A 66 0.74 -13.89 3.47
N GLY A 67 0.13 -14.21 4.60
CA GLY A 67 0.81 -14.22 5.90
C GLY A 67 0.21 -13.25 6.91
N PRO A 68 0.75 -13.20 8.14
CA PRO A 68 0.25 -12.34 9.20
C PRO A 68 0.57 -10.86 8.94
N GLY A 69 -0.25 -9.98 9.52
CA GLY A 69 -0.07 -8.53 9.41
C GLY A 69 -0.31 -8.02 7.99
N LEU A 70 0.58 -7.18 7.47
CA LEU A 70 0.49 -6.68 6.10
C LEU A 70 0.89 -7.70 5.04
N GLY A 71 1.56 -8.80 5.41
CA GLY A 71 2.12 -9.78 4.48
C GLY A 71 3.50 -9.40 3.90
N ALA A 72 4.01 -8.20 4.20
CA ALA A 72 5.34 -7.76 3.77
C ALA A 72 6.10 -7.05 4.90
N THR A 73 7.43 -7.05 4.80
CA THR A 73 8.35 -6.31 5.66
C THR A 73 9.13 -5.29 4.84
N LEU A 74 9.78 -4.33 5.51
CA LEU A 74 10.68 -3.40 4.83
C LEU A 74 11.98 -4.09 4.40
N ASP A 75 12.49 -3.75 3.22
CA ASP A 75 13.82 -4.17 2.78
C ASP A 75 14.89 -3.24 3.38
N GLY A 76 15.69 -3.80 4.31
CA GLY A 76 16.73 -3.06 4.99
C GLY A 76 17.84 -2.55 4.06
N ALA A 77 18.17 -3.27 2.99
CA ALA A 77 19.21 -2.85 2.05
C ALA A 77 18.73 -1.66 1.19
N VAL A 78 17.45 -1.64 0.81
CA VAL A 78 16.85 -0.49 0.12
C VAL A 78 16.79 0.72 1.04
N ILE A 79 16.40 0.53 2.31
CA ILE A 79 16.40 1.59 3.31
C ILE A 79 17.82 2.15 3.50
N ASP A 80 18.83 1.31 3.64
CA ASP A 80 20.20 1.77 3.83
C ASP A 80 20.76 2.51 2.60
N ARG A 81 20.36 2.10 1.40
CA ARG A 81 20.80 2.72 0.14
C ARG A 81 20.07 4.03 -0.19
N ARG A 82 18.78 4.12 0.11
CA ARG A 82 17.89 5.21 -0.36
C ARG A 82 17.39 6.10 0.77
N GLY A 83 17.31 5.58 1.98
CA GLY A 83 16.79 6.28 3.15
C GLY A 83 17.73 7.38 3.63
N LYS A 84 17.14 8.39 4.26
CA LYS A 84 17.88 9.41 5.02
C LYS A 84 17.68 9.12 6.50
N ARG A 85 18.76 8.81 7.21
CA ARG A 85 18.71 8.74 8.66
C ARG A 85 18.78 10.15 9.23
N TRP A 86 17.76 10.53 9.97
CA TRP A 86 17.84 11.72 10.78
C TRP A 86 18.83 11.48 11.93
N ARG A 87 19.70 12.46 12.19
CA ARG A 87 20.58 12.49 13.36
C ARG A 87 20.18 13.73 14.17
N PRO A 88 19.87 13.58 15.47
CA PRO A 88 19.61 14.70 16.36
C PRO A 88 20.76 15.69 16.41
#